data_AF-X2BZ26-F1
#
_entry.id   AF-X2BZ26-F1
#
_cell.length_a   1.000
_cell.length_b   1.000
_cell.length_c   1.000
_cell.angle_alpha   90.00
_cell.angle_beta   90.00
_cell.angle_gamma   90.00
#
_symmetry.space_group_name_H-M   'P 1'
#
loop_
_entity.id
_entity.type
_entity.pdbx_description
1 polymer ?
#
loop_
_entity_poly.entity_id
_entity_poly.type
_entity_poly.pdbx_seq_one_letter_code
_entity_poly.pdbx_strand_id
1 'polypeptide(L)' 'VAFFTNRYVKARTELTWDCGYEAGTMPEKEILCQCGVNKCRRKIL' A
#
# COMPACT_ATOMS: atom_id res chain seq x y z
N VAL A 1 -14.10 10.81 1.73
CA VAL A 1 -12.79 10.92 1.05
C VAL A 1 -12.98 10.47 -0.39
N ALA A 2 -12.40 11.19 -1.36
CA ALA A 2 -12.40 10.79 -2.77
C ALA A 2 -10.97 10.49 -3.21
N PHE A 3 -10.79 9.48 -4.05
CA PHE A 3 -9.47 9.08 -4.57
C PHE A 3 -9.32 9.51 -6.02
N PHE A 4 -8.14 10.03 -6.35
CA PHE A 4 -7.76 10.42 -7.71
C PHE A 4 -6.50 9.66 -8.12
N THR A 5 -6.40 9.34 -9.41
CA THR A 5 -5.21 8.70 -9.96
C THR A 5 -4.06 9.70 -10.06
N ASN A 6 -2.91 9.38 -9.47
CA ASN A 6 -1.68 10.20 -9.59
C ASN A 6 -0.87 9.87 -10.87
N ARG A 7 -1.35 8.95 -11.71
CA ARG A 7 -0.68 8.52 -12.94
C ARG A 7 -1.66 7.89 -13.90
N TYR A 8 -1.25 7.74 -15.16
CA TYR A 8 -1.96 6.92 -16.12
C TYR A 8 -2.05 5.46 -15.64
N VAL A 9 -3.25 4.88 -15.70
CA VAL A 9 -3.53 3.51 -15.24
C VAL A 9 -4.03 2.70 -16.43
N LYS A 10 -3.33 1.60 -16.74
CA LYS A 10 -3.77 0.65 -17.78
C LYS A 10 -4.99 -0.14 -17.30
N ALA A 11 -5.84 -0.58 -18.23
CA ALA A 11 -6.94 -1.47 -17.91
C ALA A 11 -6.46 -2.73 -17.15
N ARG A 12 -7.27 -3.21 -16.21
CA ARG A 12 -6.98 -4.35 -15.31
C ARG A 12 -5.79 -4.14 -14.37
N THR A 13 -5.32 -2.90 -14.18
CA THR A 13 -4.35 -2.60 -13.14
C THR A 13 -5.07 -2.48 -11.80
N GLU A 14 -4.58 -3.18 -10.78
CA GLU A 14 -5.05 -3.01 -9.41
C GLU A 14 -4.73 -1.59 -8.90
N LEU A 15 -5.74 -0.90 -8.40
CA LEU A 15 -5.58 0.42 -7.81
C LEU A 15 -5.21 0.27 -6.33
N THR A 16 -4.13 0.94 -5.93
CA THR A 16 -3.63 0.93 -4.55
C THR A 16 -3.50 2.36 -4.03
N TRP A 17 -3.75 2.54 -2.75
CA TRP A 17 -3.48 3.79 -2.03
C TRP A 17 -2.60 3.49 -0.81
N ASP A 18 -1.81 4.46 -0.39
CA ASP A 18 -1.04 4.33 0.84
C ASP A 18 -1.99 4.50 2.03
N CYS A 19 -2.11 3.47 2.86
CA CYS A 19 -2.93 3.50 4.07
C CYS A 19 -2.31 4.38 5.16
N GLY A 20 -1.07 4.86 5.00
CA GLY A 20 -0.47 5.88 5.86
C GLY A 20 -0.15 5.41 7.28
N TYR A 21 -0.20 4.11 7.56
CA TYR A 21 0.24 3.56 8.84
C TYR A 21 1.76 3.66 8.95
N GLU A 22 2.25 4.19 10.08
CA GLU A 22 3.67 4.11 10.40
C GLU A 22 4.02 2.70 10.84
N ALA A 23 5.10 2.14 10.28
CA ALA A 23 5.54 0.79 10.62
C ALA A 23 5.89 0.74 12.12
N GLY A 24 5.27 -0.18 12.85
CA GLY A 24 5.49 -0.34 14.30
C GLY A 24 4.47 0.36 15.20
N THR A 25 3.43 1.00 14.65
CA THR A 25 2.34 1.57 15.47
C THR A 25 1.50 0.46 16.15
N MET A 26 1.54 -0.78 15.63
CA MET A 26 0.90 -1.96 16.22
C MET A 26 1.78 -3.22 16.12
N PRO A 27 2.73 -3.43 17.04
CA PRO A 27 3.70 -4.53 16.97
C PRO A 27 3.06 -5.94 17.08
N GLU A 28 1.85 -6.06 17.63
CA GLU A 28 1.13 -7.35 17.73
C GLU A 28 0.36 -7.72 16.44
N LYS A 29 0.26 -6.80 15.47
CA LYS A 29 -0.49 -6.99 14.21
C LYS A 29 0.33 -6.51 13.01
N GLU A 30 1.60 -6.91 12.94
CA GLU A 30 2.38 -6.66 11.74
C GLU A 30 1.83 -7.46 10.55
N ILE A 31 1.35 -6.78 9.52
CA ILE A 31 0.88 -7.40 8.27
C ILE A 31 1.90 -7.14 7.18
N LEU A 32 2.40 -8.24 6.59
CA LEU A 32 3.34 -8.18 5.48
C LEU A 32 2.66 -7.66 4.21
N CYS A 33 3.31 -6.68 3.57
CA CYS A 33 2.92 -6.15 2.27
C CYS A 33 3.12 -7.21 1.18
N GLN A 34 2.04 -7.64 0.54
CA GLN A 34 2.08 -8.60 -0.58
C GLN A 34 1.91 -7.96 -1.97
N CYS A 35 2.09 -6.65 -2.10
CA CYS A 35 1.86 -5.94 -3.36
C CYS A 35 2.85 -6.27 -4.50
N GLY A 36 3.90 -7.08 -4.23
CA GLY A 36 4.86 -7.55 -5.23
C GLY A 36 5.82 -6.48 -5.79
N VAL A 37 5.76 -5.23 -5.31
CA VAL A 37 6.62 -4.14 -5.81
C VAL A 37 8.02 -4.24 -5.21
N ASN A 38 9.06 -4.16 -6.05
CA ASN A 38 10.47 -4.26 -5.65
C ASN A 38 10.89 -3.27 -4.54
N LYS A 39 10.24 -2.10 -4.49
CA LYS A 39 10.45 -1.07 -3.45
C LYS A 39 9.26 -0.97 -2.48
N CYS A 40 8.56 -2.06 -2.15
CA CYS A 40 7.59 -2.00 -1.05
C CYS A 40 8.33 -1.81 0.28
N ARG A 41 7.74 -1.04 1.21
CA ARG A 41 8.19 -0.95 2.61
C ARG A 41 8.06 -2.28 3.37
N ARG A 42 7.57 -3.34 2.70
CA ARG A 42 7.38 -4.74 3.16
C ARG A 42 6.44 -4.94 4.35
N LYS A 43 6.09 -3.86 5.06
CA LYS A 43 5.13 -3.84 6.16
C LYS A 43 4.10 -2.75 5.89
N ILE A 44 2.82 -3.11 6.02
CA ILE A 44 1.70 -2.17 5.92
C ILE A 44 1.27 -1.74 7.33
N LEU A 45 1.54 -2.57 8.33
CA LEU A 45 1.34 -2.36 9.76
C LEU A 45 2.57 -2.86 10.51
#